data_AF-A0A212QW43-F1
#
_entry.id   AF-A0A212QW43-F1
#
_cell.length_a   1.000
_cell.length_b   1.000
_cell.length_c   1.000
_cell.angle_alpha   90.00
_cell.angle_beta   90.00
_cell.angle_gamma   90.00
#
_symmetry.space_group_name_H-M   'P 1'
#
loop_
_entity.id
_entity.type
_entity.pdbx_description
1 polymer ?
#
loop_
_entity_poly.entity_id
_entity_poly.type
_entity_poly.pdbx_seq_one_letter_code
_entity_poly.pdbx_strand_id
1 'polypeptide(L)'
;MRYQDVPGPLPCTGPCGRALPRTVEFYARDAMSPCGLRRRCRDCRAEEERERYRLNAVAILQRRREERVARAAYWETTDHWNAA
;
A
#
# COMPACT_ATOMS: atom_id res chain seq x y z
N MET A 1 -24.32 -2.08 -18.62
CA MET A 1 -24.87 -2.48 -17.30
C MET A 1 -24.18 -1.64 -16.22
N ARG A 2 -24.84 -0.62 -15.66
CA ARG A 2 -24.33 0.11 -14.50
C ARG A 2 -24.77 -0.67 -13.25
N TYR A 3 -23.82 -1.36 -12.62
CA TYR A 3 -24.01 -2.16 -11.41
C TYR A 3 -24.04 -1.22 -10.18
N GLN A 4 -24.89 -0.19 -10.24
CA GLN A 4 -25.12 0.72 -9.13
C GLN A 4 -26.30 0.15 -8.34
N ASP A 5 -26.10 0.00 -7.03
CA ASP A 5 -27.16 -0.28 -6.05
C ASP A 5 -27.67 -1.72 -5.90
N VAL A 6 -26.77 -2.68 -5.60
CA VAL A 6 -27.18 -3.86 -4.81
C VAL A 6 -26.86 -3.57 -3.34
N PRO A 7 -27.85 -3.16 -2.51
CA PRO A 7 -27.66 -2.86 -1.10
C PRO A 7 -27.59 -4.17 -0.32
N GLY A 8 -26.46 -4.85 -0.42
CA GLY A 8 -26.18 -6.07 0.31
C GLY A 8 -24.79 -6.01 0.94
N PRO A 9 -24.59 -6.62 2.12
CA PRO A 9 -23.26 -6.76 2.69
C PRO A 9 -22.38 -7.54 1.71
N LEU A 10 -21.17 -7.04 1.47
CA LEU A 10 -20.19 -7.70 0.61
C LEU A 10 -19.39 -8.68 1.49
N PRO A 11 -19.26 -9.96 1.13
CA PRO A 11 -18.32 -10.84 1.81
C PRO A 11 -16.89 -10.38 1.49
N CYS A 12 -16.09 -10.16 2.53
CA CYS A 12 -14.67 -9.93 2.36
C CYS A 12 -14.02 -11.17 1.74
N THR A 13 -13.29 -10.99 0.64
CA THR A 13 -12.53 -12.08 -0.01
C THR A 13 -11.19 -12.39 0.67
N GLY A 14 -10.97 -11.87 1.89
CA GLY A 14 -9.79 -12.13 2.71
C GLY A 14 -10.04 -13.26 3.71
N PRO A 15 -9.02 -13.66 4.49
CA PRO A 15 -9.12 -14.76 5.48
C PRO A 15 -10.22 -14.52 6.52
N CYS A 16 -10.58 -13.26 6.75
CA CYS A 16 -11.64 -12.86 7.66
C CYS A 16 -13.05 -13.31 7.22
N GLY A 17 -13.34 -13.42 5.91
CA GLY A 17 -14.64 -13.91 5.39
C GLY A 17 -15.89 -13.10 5.79
N ARG A 18 -15.76 -12.02 6.56
CA ARG A 18 -16.87 -11.26 7.14
C ARG A 18 -17.71 -10.59 6.07
N ALA A 19 -19.03 -10.68 6.19
CA ALA A 19 -19.98 -9.91 5.40
C ALA A 19 -20.11 -8.52 6.01
N LEU A 20 -19.50 -7.51 5.37
CA LEU A 20 -19.48 -6.13 5.88
C LEU A 20 -20.27 -5.22 4.95
N PRO A 21 -20.83 -4.11 5.47
CA PRO A 21 -21.46 -3.09 4.64
C PRO A 21 -20.51 -2.62 3.55
N ARG A 22 -21.04 -2.42 2.34
CA ARG A 22 -20.28 -1.95 1.17
C ARG A 22 -20.00 -0.44 1.24
N THR A 23 -19.42 0.00 2.36
CA THR A 23 -19.09 1.39 2.65
C THR A 23 -17.59 1.60 2.65
N VAL A 24 -17.19 2.87 2.50
CA VAL A 24 -15.78 3.29 2.54
C VAL A 24 -15.13 3.10 3.92
N GLU A 25 -15.93 2.87 4.96
CA GLU A 25 -15.47 2.60 6.32
C GLU A 25 -14.81 1.23 6.41
N PHE A 26 -15.40 0.20 5.77
CA PHE A 26 -14.91 -1.18 5.80
C PHE A 26 -14.05 -1.54 4.59
N TYR A 27 -14.27 -0.90 3.45
CA TYR A 27 -13.57 -1.18 2.20
C TYR A 27 -12.82 0.07 1.69
N ALA A 28 -11.58 -0.13 1.24
CA ALA A 28 -10.82 0.96 0.63
C ALA A 28 -11.37 1.28 -0.78
N ARG A 29 -11.27 2.54 -1.19
CA ARG A 29 -11.60 2.97 -2.56
C ARG A 29 -10.64 2.35 -3.57
N ASP A 30 -11.18 2.00 -4.73
CA ASP A 30 -10.43 1.47 -5.86
C ASP A 30 -11.05 1.95 -7.16
N ALA A 31 -10.36 2.88 -7.84
CA ALA A 31 -10.81 3.48 -9.08
C ALA A 31 -10.89 2.46 -10.24
N MET A 32 -10.15 1.36 -10.14
CA MET A 32 -10.13 0.30 -11.16
C MET A 32 -11.23 -0.74 -10.94
N SER A 33 -11.88 -0.73 -9.77
CA SER A 33 -12.95 -1.66 -9.46
C SER A 33 -14.28 -1.19 -10.06
N PRO A 34 -15.08 -2.08 -10.67
CA PRO A 34 -16.40 -1.73 -11.22
C PRO A 34 -17.35 -1.05 -10.22
N CYS A 35 -17.10 -1.22 -8.93
CA CYS A 35 -17.90 -0.67 -7.84
C CYS A 35 -17.20 0.44 -7.03
N GLY A 36 -16.02 0.88 -7.46
CA GLY A 36 -15.26 1.92 -6.76
C GLY A 36 -14.65 1.50 -5.41
N LEU A 37 -14.83 0.23 -5.00
CA LEU A 37 -14.36 -0.31 -3.73
C LEU A 37 -13.59 -1.63 -3.93
N ARG A 38 -12.65 -1.90 -3.06
CA ARG A 38 -11.92 -3.18 -3.02
C ARG A 38 -12.81 -4.32 -2.51
N ARG A 39 -12.46 -5.56 -2.88
CA ARG A 39 -13.11 -6.78 -2.39
C ARG A 39 -12.63 -7.24 -1.01
N ARG A 40 -11.41 -6.85 -0.61
CA ARG A 40 -10.86 -7.11 0.72
C ARG A 40 -11.17 -5.95 1.66
N CYS A 41 -11.57 -6.26 2.88
CA CYS A 41 -11.78 -5.26 3.92
C CYS A 41 -10.44 -4.63 4.35
N ARG A 42 -10.54 -3.49 5.04
CA ARG A 42 -9.38 -2.73 5.52
C ARG A 42 -8.50 -3.52 6.49
N ASP A 43 -9.09 -4.32 7.39
CA ASP A 43 -8.33 -5.10 8.36
C ASP A 43 -7.46 -6.15 7.69
N CYS A 44 -8.08 -6.96 6.83
CA CYS A 44 -7.39 -7.99 6.05
C CYS A 44 -6.29 -7.37 5.16
N ARG A 45 -6.49 -6.14 4.64
CA ARG A 45 -5.46 -5.40 3.90
C ARG A 45 -4.34 -4.87 4.80
N ALA A 46 -4.68 -4.39 6.00
CA ALA A 46 -3.69 -3.91 6.96
C ALA A 46 -2.81 -5.04 7.49
N GLU A 47 -3.35 -6.25 7.65
CA GLU A 47 -2.57 -7.45 7.98
C GLU A 47 -1.63 -7.84 6.84
N GLU A 48 -2.14 -7.94 5.60
CA GLU A 48 -1.31 -8.22 4.43
C GLU A 48 -0.18 -7.20 4.27
N GLU A 49 -0.47 -5.92 4.47
CA GLU A 49 0.53 -4.86 4.39
C GLU A 49 1.57 -4.97 5.51
N ARG A 50 1.14 -5.27 6.75
CA ARG A 50 2.05 -5.53 7.87
C ARG A 50 2.96 -6.72 7.60
N GLU A 51 2.42 -7.81 7.05
CA GLU A 51 3.20 -8.99 6.72
C GLU A 51 4.21 -8.71 5.60
N ARG A 52 3.77 -8.02 4.53
CA ARG A 52 4.68 -7.58 3.47
C ARG A 52 5.81 -6.71 4.03
N TYR A 53 5.50 -5.79 4.93
CA TYR A 53 6.52 -4.98 5.60
C TYR A 53 7.47 -5.81 6.45
N ARG A 54 6.98 -6.80 7.22
CA ARG A 54 7.83 -7.70 8.01
C ARG A 54 8.81 -8.47 7.13
N LEU A 55 8.33 -9.08 6.05
CA LEU A 55 9.16 -9.85 5.12
C LEU A 55 10.21 -8.97 4.41
N ASN A 56 9.87 -7.72 4.09
CA ASN A 56 10.74 -6.82 3.33
C ASN A 56 11.49 -5.81 4.19
N ALA A 57 11.33 -5.81 5.52
CA ALA A 57 11.86 -4.76 6.40
C ALA A 57 13.38 -4.60 6.23
N VAL A 58 14.10 -5.72 6.22
CA VAL A 58 15.57 -5.74 6.07
C VAL A 58 15.98 -5.19 4.71
N ALA A 59 15.33 -5.66 3.63
CA ALA A 59 15.62 -5.19 2.27
C ALA A 59 15.32 -3.69 2.10
N ILE A 60 14.24 -3.19 2.70
CA ILE A 60 13.89 -1.75 2.68
C ILE A 60 14.96 -0.93 3.42
N LEU A 61 15.43 -1.40 4.57
CA LEU A 61 16.48 -0.71 5.34
C LEU A 61 17.82 -0.72 4.61
N GLN A 62 18.19 -1.84 3.98
CA GLN A 62 19.39 -1.95 3.16
C GLN A 62 19.35 -0.98 1.99
N ARG A 63 18.28 -0.99 1.19
CA ARG A 63 18.09 -0.05 0.08
C ARG A 63 18.18 1.40 0.54
N ARG A 64 17.55 1.77 1.65
CA ARG A 64 17.64 3.13 2.21
C ARG A 64 19.06 3.51 2.63
N ARG A 65 19.83 2.55 3.14
CA ARG A 65 21.24 2.77 3.51
C ARG A 65 22.08 3.00 2.26
N GLU A 66 21.90 2.18 1.23
CA GLU A 66 22.57 2.32 -0.07
C GLU A 66 22.24 3.65 -0.73
N GLU A 67 20.96 4.06 -0.78
CA GLU A 67 20.53 5.37 -1.27
C GLU A 67 21.21 6.51 -0.52
N ARG A 68 21.38 6.41 0.81
CA ARG A 68 22.07 7.42 1.61
C ARG A 68 23.56 7.48 1.29
N VAL A 69 24.22 6.33 1.17
CA VAL A 69 25.65 6.25 0.80
C VAL A 69 25.86 6.79 -0.62
N ALA A 70 25.04 6.37 -1.58
CA ALA A 70 25.08 6.84 -2.96
C ALA A 70 24.85 8.36 -3.04
N ARG A 71 23.90 8.90 -2.26
CA ARG A 71 23.70 10.34 -2.16
C ARG A 71 24.92 11.06 -1.59
N ALA A 72 25.53 10.55 -0.52
CA ALA A 72 26.74 11.14 0.05
C ALA A 72 27.90 11.12 -0.95
N ALA A 73 28.12 9.97 -1.60
CA ALA A 73 29.14 9.81 -2.64
C ALA A 73 28.91 10.73 -3.84
N TYR A 74 27.64 10.92 -4.26
CA TYR A 74 27.29 11.89 -5.30
C TYR A 74 27.73 13.31 -4.91
N TRP A 75 27.43 13.77 -3.69
CA TRP A 75 27.83 15.12 -3.26
C TRP A 75 29.34 15.28 -3.08
N GLU A 76 30.04 14.21 -2.68
CA GLU A 76 31.51 14.19 -2.58
C GLU A 76 32.19 14.22 -3.96
N THR A 77 31.65 13.49 -4.92
CA THR A 77 32.21 13.38 -6.29
C THR A 77 31.85 14.58 -7.18
N THR A 78 30.78 15.31 -6.89
CA THR A 78 30.33 16.42 -7.75
C THR A 78 31.07 17.74 -7.46
N ASP A 79 32.06 17.75 -6.55
CA ASP A 79 32.89 18.93 -6.20
C ASP A 79 32.07 20.21 -5.92
N HIS A 80 30.80 20.04 -5.53
CA HIS A 80 29.86 21.15 -5.31
C HIS A 80 30.18 21.93 -4.03
N TRP A 81 31.12 21.43 -3.22
CA TRP A 81 31.69 22.11 -2.05
C TRP A 81 32.76 23.17 -2.41
N ASN A 82 33.39 23.08 -3.60
CA ASN A 82 34.50 23.95 -4.00
C ASN A 82 34.13 24.97 -5.10
N ALA A 83 32.83 25.16 -5.39
CA ALA A 83 32.36 26.23 -6.28
C ALA A 83 32.28 27.58 -5.53
N ALA A 84 33.43 28.06 -5.04
CA ALA A 84 33.62 29.38 -4.42
C ALA A 84 34.43 30.29 -5.35
#